data_AF-A0A0R0MRK8-F1
#
_entry.id   AF-A0A0R0MRK8-F1
#
_cell.length_a   1.000
_cell.length_b   1.000
_cell.length_c   1.000
_cell.angle_alpha   90.00
_cell.angle_beta   90.00
_cell.angle_gamma   90.00
#
_symmetry.space_group_name_H-M   'P 1'
#
loop_
_entity.id
_entity.type
_entity.pdbx_description
1 polymer ?
#
loop_
_entity_poly.entity_id
_entity_poly.type
_entity_poly.pdbx_seq_one_letter_code
_entity_poly.pdbx_strand_id
1 'polypeptide(L)'
;MLVLLGVATAATAQTCDEAWADYNEFRKRNAMEPSQYALTTYGAAVRAACGPDALPVPPGTDTPPPPRVRKPKPPPPPPPKPPKS
;
A
#
# COMPACT_ATOMS: atom_id res chain seq x y z
N MET A 1 0.04 -23.89 -21.84
CA MET A 1 -0.52 -22.53 -22.03
C MET A 1 -1.53 -22.30 -20.91
N LEU A 2 -1.11 -21.58 -19.86
CA LEU A 2 -1.49 -20.19 -19.52
C LEU A 2 -2.82 -20.17 -18.71
N VAL A 3 -2.73 -20.33 -17.38
CA VAL A 3 -2.68 -19.29 -16.32
C VAL A 3 -4.08 -18.74 -16.01
N LEU A 4 -4.47 -18.83 -14.74
CA LEU A 4 -5.04 -17.73 -13.94
C LEU A 4 -5.09 -18.17 -12.47
N LEU A 5 -3.94 -18.03 -11.80
CA LEU A 5 -3.89 -17.80 -10.35
C LEU A 5 -4.48 -16.41 -10.12
N GLY A 6 -5.70 -16.36 -9.60
CA GLY A 6 -6.35 -15.13 -9.18
C GLY A 6 -7.21 -15.44 -7.98
N VAL A 7 -6.58 -15.58 -6.81
CA VAL A 7 -7.30 -15.44 -5.54
C VAL A 7 -7.71 -13.97 -5.47
N ALA A 8 -8.85 -13.65 -6.08
CA ALA A 8 -9.59 -12.46 -5.74
C ALA A 8 -10.01 -12.66 -4.28
N THR A 9 -9.26 -12.08 -3.35
CA THR A 9 -9.85 -11.70 -2.07
C THR A 9 -11.05 -10.85 -2.41
N ALA A 10 -12.24 -11.44 -2.30
CA ALA A 10 -13.47 -10.69 -2.31
C ALA A 10 -13.36 -9.67 -1.17
N ALA A 11 -13.01 -8.44 -1.51
CA ALA A 11 -13.32 -7.31 -0.66
C ALA A 11 -14.84 -7.26 -0.63
N THR A 12 -15.45 -7.95 0.33
CA THR A 12 -16.82 -7.63 0.74
C THR A 12 -16.78 -6.13 1.00
N ALA A 13 -17.54 -5.35 0.24
CA ALA A 13 -17.61 -3.92 0.46
C ALA A 13 -18.11 -3.72 1.90
N GLN A 14 -17.19 -3.52 2.84
CA GLN A 14 -17.55 -3.19 4.21
C GLN A 14 -18.38 -1.92 4.15
N THR A 15 -19.54 -1.95 4.80
CA THR A 15 -20.36 -0.76 4.87
C THR A 15 -19.64 0.29 5.72
N CYS A 16 -20.01 1.56 5.51
CA CYS A 16 -19.43 2.66 6.29
C CYS A 16 -19.64 2.45 7.81
N ASP A 17 -20.80 1.94 8.22
CA ASP A 17 -21.11 1.68 9.63
C ASP A 17 -20.22 0.58 10.23
N GLU A 18 -19.98 -0.50 9.50
CA GLU A 18 -19.09 -1.59 9.93
C GLU A 18 -17.64 -1.10 10.06
N ALA A 19 -17.15 -0.32 9.08
CA ALA A 19 -15.81 0.23 9.11
C ALA A 19 -15.59 1.13 10.35
N TRP A 20 -16.59 1.95 10.70
CA TRP A 20 -16.55 2.78 11.91
C TRP A 20 -16.60 1.94 13.19
N ALA A 21 -17.40 0.87 13.21
CA ALA A 21 -17.47 -0.04 14.36
C ALA A 21 -16.11 -0.70 14.63
N ASP A 22 -15.48 -1.27 13.60
CA ASP A 22 -14.16 -1.90 13.68
C ASP A 22 -13.07 -0.89 14.10
N TYR A 23 -13.08 0.30 13.50
CA TYR A 23 -12.17 1.39 13.87
C TYR A 23 -12.30 1.79 15.34
N ASN A 24 -13.53 1.93 15.84
CA ASN A 24 -13.78 2.31 17.23
C ASN A 24 -13.42 1.19 18.20
N GLU A 25 -13.65 -0.07 17.84
CA GLU A 25 -13.22 -1.22 18.64
C GLU A 25 -11.69 -1.29 18.71
N PHE A 26 -11.01 -1.11 17.58
CA PHE A 26 -9.56 -1.05 17.50
C PHE A 26 -8.99 0.07 18.40
N ARG A 27 -9.61 1.26 18.38
CA ARG A 27 -9.25 2.38 19.26
C ARG A 27 -9.42 2.09 20.74
N LYS A 28 -10.41 1.29 21.13
CA LYS A 28 -10.62 0.90 22.54
C LYS A 28 -9.57 -0.10 23.02
N ARG A 29 -9.15 -0.99 22.13
CA ARG A 29 -8.20 -2.08 22.45
C ARG A 29 -6.73 -1.63 22.44
N ASN A 30 -6.40 -0.56 21.73
CA ASN A 30 -5.03 -0.10 21.54
C ASN A 30 -4.83 1.28 22.15
N ALA A 31 -3.68 1.52 22.78
CA ALA A 31 -3.28 2.84 23.26
C ALA A 31 -2.24 3.44 22.31
N MET A 32 -2.68 4.37 21.46
CA MET A 32 -1.83 5.16 20.56
C MET A 32 -2.24 6.64 20.64
N GLU A 33 -1.34 7.51 20.16
CA GLU A 33 -1.64 8.93 19.99
C GLU A 33 -2.89 9.12 19.08
N PRO A 34 -3.82 10.04 19.41
CA PRO A 34 -5.06 10.22 18.65
C PRO A 34 -4.88 10.44 17.14
N SER A 35 -3.79 11.11 16.75
CA SER A 35 -3.43 11.38 15.35
C SER A 35 -3.00 10.13 14.57
N GLN A 36 -2.60 9.06 15.27
CA GLN A 36 -2.07 7.84 14.65
C GLN A 36 -3.18 6.88 14.22
N TYR A 37 -4.34 6.90 14.86
CA TYR A 37 -5.43 5.97 14.53
C TYR A 37 -5.88 6.11 13.07
N ALA A 38 -5.94 7.34 12.55
CA ALA A 38 -6.31 7.59 11.16
C ALA A 38 -5.31 6.98 10.16
N LEU A 39 -4.04 6.79 10.55
CA LEU A 39 -2.98 6.23 9.70
C LEU A 39 -2.96 4.69 9.70
N THR A 40 -3.86 4.04 10.42
CA THR A 40 -3.94 2.58 10.49
C THR A 40 -4.76 1.99 9.36
N THR A 41 -4.69 0.67 9.20
CA THR A 41 -5.53 -0.09 8.25
C THR A 41 -7.03 0.12 8.52
N TYR A 42 -7.44 0.21 9.78
CA TYR A 42 -8.83 0.48 10.15
C TYR A 42 -9.25 1.91 9.78
N GLY A 43 -8.37 2.89 9.98
CA GLY A 43 -8.61 4.27 9.54
C GLY A 43 -8.70 4.39 8.01
N ALA A 44 -7.84 3.67 7.29
CA ALA A 44 -7.89 3.57 5.83
C ALA A 44 -9.18 2.87 5.34
N ALA A 45 -9.64 1.84 6.05
CA ALA A 45 -10.91 1.17 5.74
C ALA A 45 -12.11 2.12 5.89
N VAL A 46 -12.15 2.93 6.95
CA VAL A 46 -13.18 3.98 7.11
C VAL A 46 -13.14 4.97 5.95
N ARG A 47 -11.96 5.43 5.51
CA ARG A 47 -11.87 6.33 4.34
C ARG A 47 -12.28 5.66 3.04
N ALA A 48 -11.95 4.38 2.87
CA ALA A 48 -12.34 3.62 1.69
C ALA A 48 -13.85 3.38 1.62
N ALA A 49 -14.51 3.16 2.77
CA ALA A 49 -15.94 2.85 2.85
C ALA A 49 -16.85 4.09 2.95
N CYS A 50 -16.43 5.11 3.71
CA CYS A 50 -17.22 6.32 4.00
C CYS A 50 -16.80 7.54 3.19
N GLY A 51 -15.68 7.47 2.46
CA GLY A 51 -15.11 8.58 1.69
C GLY A 51 -13.86 9.19 2.35
N PRO A 52 -13.02 9.88 1.55
CA PRO A 52 -11.71 10.37 1.98
C PRO A 52 -11.77 11.41 3.10
N ASP A 53 -12.89 12.13 3.23
CA ASP A 53 -13.09 13.18 4.23
C ASP A 53 -13.54 12.64 5.61
N ALA A 54 -13.79 11.33 5.74
CA ALA A 54 -14.29 10.73 6.99
C ALA A 54 -13.25 10.77 8.13
N LEU A 55 -11.96 10.74 7.80
CA LEU A 55 -10.86 10.82 8.76
C LEU A 55 -9.75 11.71 8.20
N PRO A 56 -9.31 12.75 8.94
CA PRO A 56 -8.24 13.62 8.47
C PRO A 56 -6.92 12.86 8.43
N VAL A 57 -6.28 12.82 7.26
CA VAL A 57 -4.92 12.29 7.06
C VAL A 57 -4.09 13.22 6.19
N PRO A 58 -2.75 13.20 6.33
CA PRO A 58 -1.88 13.91 5.41
C PRO A 58 -2.11 13.49 3.95
N PRO A 59 -1.93 14.41 3.00
CA PRO A 59 -2.06 14.09 1.58
C PRO A 59 -1.06 13.00 1.18
N GLY A 60 -1.50 12.07 0.34
CA GLY A 60 -0.68 10.95 -0.15
C GLY A 60 -0.57 9.76 0.80
N THR A 61 -1.26 9.76 1.94
CA THR A 61 -1.26 8.63 2.90
C THR A 61 -1.78 7.33 2.28
N ASP A 62 -2.88 7.40 1.52
CA ASP A 62 -3.48 6.22 0.88
C ASP A 62 -2.90 5.95 -0.52
N THR A 63 -1.94 6.77 -0.98
CA THR A 63 -1.30 6.60 -2.28
C THR A 63 -0.14 5.61 -2.18
N PRO A 64 -0.16 4.50 -2.95
CA PRO A 64 0.96 3.56 -2.93
C PRO A 64 2.25 4.24 -3.40
N PRO A 65 3.42 3.88 -2.83
CA PRO A 65 4.68 4.43 -3.27
C PRO A 65 4.92 4.12 -4.76
N PRO A 66 5.60 5.01 -5.50
CA PRO A 66 5.87 4.78 -6.90
C PRO A 66 6.70 3.49 -7.08
N PRO A 67 6.44 2.72 -8.15
CA PRO A 67 7.18 1.50 -8.42
C PRO A 67 8.68 1.80 -8.52
N ARG A 68 9.50 1.00 -7.83
CA ARG A 68 10.95 1.16 -7.86
C ARG A 68 11.47 0.82 -9.26
N VAL A 69 11.74 1.84 -10.06
CA VAL A 69 12.36 1.68 -11.39
C VAL A 69 13.78 1.15 -11.19
N ARG A 70 14.04 -0.09 -11.62
CA ARG A 70 15.39 -0.63 -11.67
C ARG A 70 16.16 0.07 -12.78
N LYS A 71 17.28 0.71 -12.45
CA LYS A 71 18.18 1.27 -13.47
C LYS A 71 18.71 0.12 -14.35
N PRO A 72 18.80 0.31 -15.68
CA PRO A 72 19.44 -0.65 -16.56
C PRO A 72 20.88 -0.95 -16.12
N LYS A 73 21.29 -2.22 -16.18
CA LYS A 73 22.68 -2.62 -15.90
C LYS A 73 23.58 -2.05 -17.01
N PRO A 74 24.74 -1.45 -16.68
CA PRO A 74 25.72 -1.02 -17.69
C PRO A 74 26.18 -2.21 -18.56
N PRO A 75 26.49 -1.98 -19.85
CA PRO A 75 27.08 -3.02 -20.68
C PRO A 75 28.42 -3.50 -20.09
N PRO A 76 28.78 -4.78 -20.27
CA PRO A 76 30.08 -5.28 -19.86
C PRO A 76 31.21 -4.56 -20.62
N PRO A 77 32.39 -4.37 -20.00
CA PRO A 77 33.55 -3.81 -20.69
C PRO A 77 33.97 -4.71 -21.87
N PRO A 78 34.55 -4.13 -22.94
CA PRO A 78 35.05 -4.92 -24.05
C PRO A 78 36.19 -5.84 -23.61
N PRO A 79 36.35 -7.01 -24.25
CA PRO A 79 37.45 -7.92 -23.95
C PRO A 79 38.80 -7.25 -24.23
N PRO A 80 39.87 -7.60 -23.49
CA PRO A 80 41.22 -7.09 -23.74
C PRO A 80 41.68 -7.47 -25.15
N LYS A 81 42.35 -6.53 -25.83
CA LYS A 81 42.92 -6.78 -27.16
C LYS A 81 44.04 -7.83 -27.05
N PRO A 82 44.14 -8.77 -28.00
CA PRO A 82 45.27 -9.70 -28.04
C PRO A 82 46.60 -8.95 -28.25
N PRO A 83 47.71 -9.46 -27.70
CA PRO A 83 49.03 -8.86 -27.90
C PRO A 83 49.38 -8.86 -29.40
N LYS A 84 49.93 -7.74 -29.87
CA LYS A 84 50.50 -7.64 -31.22
C LYS A 84 51.73 -8.53 -31.29
N SER A 85 51.73 -9.49 -32.22
CA SER A 85 52.92 -10.26 -32.60
C SER A 85 53.87 -9.44 -33.46
#